data_AF-A0A537YU26-F1
#
_entry.id   AF-A0A537YU26-F1
#
_cell.length_a   1.000
_cell.length_b   1.000
_cell.length_c   1.000
_cell.angle_alpha   90.00
_cell.angle_beta   90.00
_cell.angle_gamma   90.00
#
_symmetry.space_group_name_H-M   'P 1'
#
loop_
_entity.id
_entity.type
_entity.pdbx_description
1 polymer ?
#
loop_
_entity_poly.entity_id
_entity_poly.type
_entity_poly.pdbx_seq_one_letter_code
_entity_poly.pdbx_strand_id
1 'polypeptide(L)'
;MSSKLSFSRFVSIVAEERGKSAEEVEPTISKAVAEEALTAPFGGADELVLYSDPVLEAALCCVEVIRRRPLLHDNKRVAYKCLHEMLVRHPWAHFDADPKRVAQMLDGVGDETKDEDEFVDWVRAEAGMVAWLRYQQRGGATA
;
A
#
# COMPACT_ATOMS: atom_id res chain seq x y z
N MET A 1 14.01 -5.97 -7.01
CA MET A 1 14.00 -5.53 -5.59
C MET A 1 12.67 -5.95 -5.01
N SER A 2 12.63 -6.54 -3.81
CA SER A 2 11.34 -6.91 -3.20
C SER A 2 10.65 -5.67 -2.64
N SER A 3 9.38 -5.51 -2.96
CA SER A 3 8.49 -4.45 -2.48
C SER A 3 8.15 -4.61 -1.01
N LYS A 4 8.41 -5.79 -0.42
CA LYS A 4 7.99 -6.17 0.93
C LYS A 4 8.49 -5.19 2.00
N LEU A 5 7.59 -4.82 2.90
CA LEU A 5 7.92 -4.06 4.10
C LEU A 5 8.30 -5.01 5.23
N SER A 6 9.38 -4.69 5.95
CA SER A 6 9.70 -5.37 7.21
C SER A 6 8.82 -4.85 8.34
N PHE A 7 8.68 -5.63 9.41
CA PHE A 7 8.04 -5.15 10.64
C PHE A 7 8.71 -3.89 11.17
N SER A 8 10.05 -3.82 11.18
CA SER A 8 10.79 -2.63 11.61
C SER A 8 10.44 -1.38 10.80
N ARG A 9 10.21 -1.53 9.49
CA ARG A 9 9.79 -0.40 8.65
C ARG A 9 8.34 -0.03 8.91
N PHE A 10 7.46 -1.02 9.13
CA PHE A 10 6.09 -0.77 9.58
C PHE A 10 6.03 0.01 10.89
N VAL A 11 6.86 -0.34 11.89
CA VAL A 11 7.01 0.45 13.14
C VAL A 11 7.40 1.90 12.83
N SER A 12 8.34 2.10 11.91
CA SER A 12 8.79 3.45 11.51
C SER A 12 7.66 4.26 10.87
N ILE A 13 6.86 3.64 9.98
CA ILE A 13 5.69 4.30 9.38
C ILE A 13 4.69 4.71 10.47
N VAL A 14 4.41 3.83 11.44
CA VAL A 14 3.48 4.13 12.54
C VAL A 14 4.02 5.26 13.42
N ALA A 15 5.32 5.27 13.69
CA ALA A 15 6.01 6.30 14.45
C ALA A 15 5.92 7.67 13.75
N GLU A 16 6.21 7.72 12.45
CA GLU A 16 6.10 8.91 11.60
C GLU A 16 4.65 9.45 11.60
N GLU A 17 3.65 8.59 11.40
CA GLU A 17 2.24 9.00 11.37
C GLU A 17 1.71 9.50 12.72
N ARG A 18 2.29 9.04 13.82
CA ARG A 18 1.89 9.44 15.18
C ARG A 18 2.76 10.56 15.75
N GLY A 19 3.84 10.96 15.07
CA GLY A 19 4.82 11.90 15.59
C GLY A 19 5.49 11.41 16.88
N LYS A 20 5.77 10.11 16.97
CA LYS A 20 6.36 9.44 18.15
C LYS A 20 7.63 8.69 17.76
N SER A 21 8.38 8.21 18.75
CA SER A 21 9.51 7.30 18.52
C SER A 21 9.06 5.86 18.23
N ALA A 22 9.94 5.06 17.61
CA ALA A 22 9.71 3.64 17.37
C ALA A 22 9.50 2.87 18.69
N GLU A 23 10.29 3.18 19.72
CA GLU A 23 10.21 2.55 21.05
C GLU A 23 8.85 2.78 21.73
N GLU A 24 8.23 3.94 21.50
CA GLU A 24 6.91 4.27 22.05
C GLU A 24 5.77 3.58 21.32
N VAL A 25 5.88 3.37 20.00
CA VAL A 25 4.78 2.82 19.20
C VAL A 25 4.84 1.31 19.08
N GLU A 26 6.03 0.70 19.05
CA GLU A 26 6.21 -0.74 18.85
C GLU A 26 5.36 -1.59 19.82
N PRO A 27 5.29 -1.29 21.14
CA PRO A 27 4.46 -2.05 22.08
C PRO A 27 2.95 -1.96 21.81
N THR A 28 2.51 -0.98 21.01
CA THR A 28 1.09 -0.78 20.65
C THR A 28 0.67 -1.56 19.41
N ILE A 29 1.60 -2.25 18.77
CA ILE A 29 1.41 -3.00 17.52
C ILE A 29 1.34 -4.48 17.85
N SER A 30 0.30 -5.17 17.37
CA SER A 30 0.30 -6.62 17.37
C SER A 30 1.29 -7.13 16.33
N LYS A 31 2.52 -7.46 16.77
CA LYS A 31 3.62 -7.88 15.88
C LYS A 31 3.24 -9.04 14.98
N ALA A 32 2.66 -10.10 15.53
CA ALA A 32 2.28 -11.28 14.76
C ALA A 32 1.26 -10.94 13.66
N VAL A 33 0.25 -10.12 13.99
CA VAL A 33 -0.79 -9.69 13.05
C VAL A 33 -0.21 -8.79 11.96
N ALA A 34 0.72 -7.90 12.32
CA ALA A 34 1.41 -7.05 11.35
C ALA A 34 2.28 -7.88 10.40
N GLU A 35 3.10 -8.80 10.91
CA GLU A 35 3.95 -9.65 10.09
C GLU A 35 3.16 -10.53 9.11
N GLU A 36 2.00 -11.02 9.55
CA GLU A 36 1.07 -11.76 8.70
C GLU A 36 0.49 -10.87 7.59
N ALA A 37 0.00 -9.67 7.94
CA ALA A 37 -0.54 -8.71 6.98
C ALA A 37 0.51 -8.28 5.93
N LEU A 38 1.75 -8.05 6.36
CA LEU A 38 2.86 -7.65 5.48
C LEU A 38 3.40 -8.79 4.61
N THR A 39 3.07 -10.04 4.95
CA THR A 39 3.53 -11.22 4.21
C THR A 39 2.47 -11.73 3.24
N ALA A 40 1.19 -11.59 3.56
CA ALA A 40 0.06 -12.05 2.75
C ALA A 40 0.15 -11.68 1.24
N PRO A 41 0.58 -10.47 0.84
CA PRO A 41 0.67 -10.08 -0.58
C PRO A 41 1.70 -10.85 -1.42
N PHE A 42 2.63 -11.57 -0.78
CA PHE A 42 3.79 -12.17 -1.44
C PHE A 42 3.70 -13.70 -1.57
N GLY A 43 2.51 -14.28 -1.37
CA GLY A 43 2.25 -15.71 -1.54
C GLY A 43 2.59 -16.58 -0.33
N GLY A 44 1.88 -17.70 -0.22
CA GLY A 44 2.18 -18.81 0.69
C GLY A 44 3.35 -19.67 0.17
N ALA A 45 3.80 -20.63 0.99
CA ALA A 45 5.05 -21.38 0.81
C ALA A 45 5.26 -22.10 -0.54
N ASP A 46 4.24 -22.20 -1.41
CA ASP A 46 4.25 -22.99 -2.65
C ASP A 46 4.02 -22.20 -3.97
N GLU A 47 3.87 -20.87 -3.94
CA GLU A 47 3.64 -20.11 -5.18
C GLU A 47 4.94 -19.49 -5.73
N LEU A 48 5.48 -20.11 -6.78
CA LEU A 48 6.50 -19.52 -7.66
C LEU A 48 5.90 -18.35 -8.45
N VAL A 49 5.88 -17.16 -7.84
CA VAL A 49 5.55 -15.92 -8.55
C VAL A 49 6.72 -15.55 -9.46
N LEU A 50 6.65 -15.93 -10.74
CA LEU A 50 7.70 -15.71 -11.74
C LEU A 50 7.92 -14.22 -12.05
N TYR A 51 6.88 -13.40 -11.92
CA TYR A 51 6.93 -11.95 -12.09
C TYR A 51 6.08 -11.27 -11.03
N SER A 52 6.74 -10.50 -10.16
CA SER A 52 6.13 -9.63 -9.17
C SER A 52 5.32 -8.54 -9.88
N ASP A 53 4.07 -8.32 -9.44
CA ASP A 53 3.27 -7.13 -9.77
C ASP A 53 3.31 -6.20 -8.54
N PRO A 54 4.19 -5.17 -8.53
CA PRO A 54 4.34 -4.29 -7.37
C PRO A 54 3.09 -3.50 -7.01
N VAL A 55 2.20 -3.25 -7.98
CA VAL A 55 0.96 -2.52 -7.72
C VAL A 55 -0.03 -3.42 -7.00
N LEU A 56 -0.16 -4.67 -7.46
CA LEU A 56 -0.94 -5.69 -6.77
C LEU A 56 -0.41 -5.91 -5.36
N GLU A 57 0.89 -6.15 -5.19
CA GLU A 57 1.50 -6.39 -3.88
C GLU A 57 1.26 -5.23 -2.90
N ALA A 58 1.39 -3.98 -3.37
CA ALA A 58 1.15 -2.79 -2.55
C ALA A 58 -0.33 -2.63 -2.18
N ALA A 59 -1.23 -2.87 -3.13
CA ALA A 59 -2.68 -2.81 -2.92
C ALA A 59 -3.14 -3.88 -1.91
N LEU A 60 -2.71 -5.12 -2.09
CA LEU A 60 -2.99 -6.22 -1.17
C LEU A 60 -2.41 -5.95 0.23
N CYS A 61 -1.19 -5.40 0.33
CA CYS A 61 -0.62 -5.02 1.62
C CYS A 61 -1.51 -4.00 2.36
N CYS A 62 -2.06 -3.04 1.62
CA CYS A 62 -2.97 -2.04 2.17
C CYS A 62 -4.24 -2.70 2.73
N VAL A 63 -4.88 -3.53 1.91
CA VAL A 63 -6.10 -4.27 2.25
C VAL A 63 -5.90 -5.13 3.51
N GLU A 64 -4.80 -5.88 3.55
CA GLU A 64 -4.50 -6.78 4.66
C GLU A 64 -4.24 -6.04 5.97
N VAL A 65 -3.55 -4.89 5.94
CA VAL A 65 -3.38 -4.05 7.14
C VAL A 65 -4.72 -3.48 7.62
N ILE A 66 -5.62 -3.09 6.70
CA ILE A 66 -6.96 -2.60 7.06
C ILE A 66 -7.79 -3.71 7.71
N ARG A 67 -7.85 -4.89 7.09
CA ARG A 67 -8.68 -6.01 7.54
C ARG A 67 -8.18 -6.62 8.84
N ARG A 68 -6.87 -6.85 8.96
CA ARG A 68 -6.27 -7.54 10.11
C ARG A 68 -6.10 -6.64 11.33
N ARG A 69 -6.09 -5.32 11.12
CA ARG A 69 -6.04 -4.29 12.18
C ARG A 69 -4.92 -4.54 13.21
N PRO A 70 -3.64 -4.54 12.79
CA PRO A 70 -2.52 -4.73 13.72
C PRO A 70 -2.41 -3.62 14.79
N LEU A 71 -3.10 -2.49 14.59
CA LEU A 71 -3.14 -1.36 15.52
C LEU A 71 -4.53 -1.22 16.15
N LEU A 72 -4.59 -0.67 17.36
CA LEU A 72 -5.86 -0.30 17.98
C LEU A 72 -6.63 0.76 17.16
N HIS A 73 -5.90 1.74 16.61
CA HIS A 73 -6.39 2.87 15.81
C HIS A 73 -5.49 3.13 14.61
N ASP A 74 -5.99 3.92 13.64
CA ASP A 74 -5.26 4.43 12.48
C ASP A 74 -4.86 3.40 11.40
N ASN A 75 -5.42 2.17 11.43
CA ASN A 75 -5.09 1.12 10.46
C ASN A 75 -5.25 1.60 9.00
N LYS A 76 -6.34 2.31 8.67
CA LYS A 76 -6.57 2.86 7.31
C LYS A 76 -5.46 3.83 6.88
N ARG A 77 -5.05 4.73 7.78
CA ARG A 77 -4.00 5.73 7.49
C ARG A 77 -2.64 5.07 7.32
N VAL A 78 -2.28 4.16 8.23
CA VAL A 78 -1.01 3.43 8.17
C VAL A 78 -0.95 2.50 6.96
N ALA A 79 -2.06 1.83 6.62
CA ALA A 79 -2.17 1.01 5.42
C ALA A 79 -1.91 1.82 4.15
N TYR A 80 -2.48 3.02 4.05
CA TYR A 80 -2.23 3.93 2.92
C TYR A 80 -0.75 4.32 2.79
N LYS A 81 -0.07 4.54 3.92
CA LYS A 81 1.37 4.85 3.94
C LYS A 81 2.22 3.67 3.54
N CYS A 82 1.84 2.45 3.93
CA CYS A 82 2.46 1.23 3.46
C CYS A 82 2.37 1.11 1.93
N LEU A 83 1.17 1.33 1.36
CA LEU A 83 0.95 1.34 -0.09
C LEU A 83 1.87 2.36 -0.78
N HIS A 84 1.88 3.61 -0.31
CA HIS A 84 2.70 4.66 -0.91
C HIS A 84 4.20 4.34 -0.84
N GLU A 85 4.67 3.80 0.28
CA GLU A 85 6.07 3.42 0.45
C GLU A 85 6.49 2.24 -0.44
N MET A 86 5.59 1.29 -0.69
CA MET A 86 5.85 0.20 -1.62
C MET A 86 5.92 0.74 -3.05
N LEU A 87 4.98 1.59 -3.46
CA LEU A 87 4.91 2.14 -4.82
C LEU A 87 6.07 3.09 -5.15
N VAL A 88 6.54 3.92 -4.21
CA VAL A 88 7.64 4.89 -4.48
C VAL A 88 8.97 4.20 -4.87
N ARG A 89 9.13 2.91 -4.54
CA ARG A 89 10.29 2.11 -4.97
C ARG A 89 10.28 1.80 -6.47
N HIS A 90 9.16 2.04 -7.14
CA HIS A 90 8.94 1.80 -8.56
C HIS A 90 8.68 3.15 -9.26
N PRO A 91 9.68 3.73 -9.96
CA PRO A 91 9.56 5.07 -10.54
C PRO A 91 8.41 5.24 -11.55
N TRP A 92 7.90 4.13 -12.10
CA TRP A 92 6.78 4.10 -13.04
C TRP A 92 5.41 4.05 -12.34
N ALA A 93 5.34 3.74 -11.05
CA ALA A 93 4.10 3.62 -10.28
C ALA A 93 3.85 4.90 -9.46
N HIS A 94 3.57 6.01 -10.15
CA HIS A 94 3.28 7.26 -9.46
C HIS A 94 1.82 7.28 -9.02
N PHE A 95 1.59 7.23 -7.71
CA PHE A 95 0.25 7.25 -7.12
C PHE A 95 -0.05 8.63 -6.56
N ASP A 96 -0.86 9.41 -7.29
CA ASP A 96 -1.27 10.78 -6.93
C ASP A 96 -2.79 10.93 -7.04
N ALA A 97 -3.50 10.07 -6.29
CA ALA A 97 -4.96 10.07 -6.26
C ALA A 97 -5.50 11.20 -5.37
N ASP A 98 -6.67 11.75 -5.73
CA ASP A 98 -7.35 12.75 -4.92
C ASP A 98 -7.60 12.25 -3.47
N PRO A 99 -7.24 13.03 -2.43
CA PRO A 99 -7.36 12.59 -1.04
C PRO A 99 -8.77 12.17 -0.61
N LYS A 100 -9.84 12.79 -1.15
CA LYS A 100 -11.21 12.40 -0.81
C LYS A 100 -11.54 11.05 -1.42
N ARG A 101 -11.10 10.80 -2.65
CA ARG A 101 -11.25 9.50 -3.31
C ARG A 101 -10.47 8.41 -2.59
N VAL A 102 -9.24 8.70 -2.14
CA VAL A 102 -8.46 7.79 -1.30
C VAL A 102 -9.23 7.43 -0.04
N ALA A 103 -9.72 8.42 0.71
CA ALA A 103 -10.48 8.18 1.92
C ALA A 103 -11.71 7.30 1.67
N GLN A 104 -12.48 7.58 0.61
CA GLN A 104 -13.65 6.78 0.22
C GLN A 104 -13.29 5.32 -0.08
N MET A 105 -12.19 5.07 -0.80
CA MET A 105 -11.75 3.71 -1.11
C MET A 105 -11.29 2.95 0.14
N LEU A 106 -10.51 3.60 1.01
CA LEU A 106 -10.06 2.99 2.27
C LEU A 106 -11.22 2.72 3.23
N ASP A 107 -12.21 3.61 3.27
CA ASP A 107 -13.44 3.40 4.02
C ASP A 107 -14.23 2.23 3.45
N GLY A 108 -14.38 2.18 2.13
CA GLY A 108 -15.06 1.08 1.46
C GLY A 108 -14.44 -0.29 1.73
N VAL A 109 -13.10 -0.39 1.71
CA VAL A 109 -12.38 -1.62 2.06
C VAL A 109 -12.57 -1.98 3.54
N GLY A 110 -12.47 -0.99 4.44
CA GLY A 110 -12.63 -1.21 5.88
C GLY A 110 -14.04 -1.59 6.30
N ASP A 111 -15.04 -1.15 5.54
CA ASP A 111 -16.46 -1.43 5.77
C ASP A 111 -16.97 -2.60 4.89
N GLU A 112 -16.08 -3.28 4.17
CA GLU A 112 -16.36 -4.42 3.27
C GLU A 112 -17.38 -4.11 2.15
N THR A 113 -17.55 -2.84 1.79
CA THR A 113 -18.39 -2.41 0.65
C THR A 113 -17.63 -2.34 -0.66
N LYS A 114 -16.30 -2.43 -0.60
CA LYS A 114 -15.37 -2.54 -1.72
C LYS A 114 -14.55 -3.80 -1.51
N ASP A 115 -14.58 -4.68 -2.51
CA ASP A 115 -13.76 -5.88 -2.47
C ASP A 115 -12.31 -5.59 -2.86
N GLU A 116 -11.49 -6.63 -2.75
CA GLU A 116 -10.06 -6.57 -3.01
C GLU A 116 -9.76 -6.25 -4.47
N ASP A 117 -10.47 -6.90 -5.40
CA ASP A 117 -10.29 -6.72 -6.84
C ASP A 117 -10.63 -5.30 -7.26
N GLU A 118 -11.73 -4.74 -6.75
CA GLU A 118 -12.13 -3.36 -7.02
C GLU A 118 -11.08 -2.36 -6.50
N PHE A 119 -10.51 -2.62 -5.32
CA PHE A 119 -9.44 -1.79 -4.77
C PHE A 119 -8.16 -1.88 -5.60
N VAL A 120 -7.74 -3.08 -5.98
CA VAL A 120 -6.54 -3.31 -6.81
C VAL A 120 -6.67 -2.61 -8.16
N ASP A 121 -7.80 -2.76 -8.84
CA ASP A 121 -8.04 -2.15 -10.14
C ASP A 121 -8.06 -0.62 -10.05
N TRP A 122 -8.64 -0.07 -8.98
CA TRP A 122 -8.56 1.35 -8.72
C TRP A 122 -7.11 1.81 -8.49
N VAL A 123 -6.32 1.10 -7.67
CA VAL A 123 -4.91 1.46 -7.45
C VAL A 123 -4.11 1.41 -8.76
N ARG A 124 -4.34 0.40 -9.60
CA ARG A 124 -3.73 0.31 -10.94
C ARG A 124 -4.09 1.48 -11.83
N ALA A 125 -5.35 1.91 -11.84
CA ALA A 125 -5.79 3.04 -12.63
C ALA A 125 -5.09 4.35 -12.18
N GLU A 126 -5.05 4.60 -10.87
CA GLU A 126 -4.41 5.80 -10.30
C GLU A 126 -2.88 5.77 -10.47
N ALA A 127 -2.24 4.62 -10.28
CA ALA A 127 -0.79 4.46 -10.45
C ALA A 127 -0.35 4.50 -11.93
N GLY A 128 -1.20 4.04 -12.85
CA GLY A 128 -0.92 3.90 -14.28
C GLY A 128 -1.21 5.14 -15.12
N MET A 129 -2.19 5.97 -14.76
CA MET A 129 -2.57 7.17 -15.52
C MET A 129 -1.41 8.15 -15.74
N VAL A 130 -0.47 8.22 -14.79
CA VAL A 130 0.63 9.18 -14.85
C VAL A 130 1.72 8.75 -15.84
N ALA A 131 1.97 7.44 -16.01
CA ALA A 131 2.95 6.96 -16.99
C ALA A 131 2.52 7.28 -18.43
N TRP A 132 1.22 7.14 -18.74
CA TRP A 132 0.65 7.47 -20.04
C TRP A 132 0.57 8.99 -20.29
N LEU A 133 0.15 9.77 -19.28
CA LEU A 133 0.12 11.24 -19.37
C LEU A 133 1.53 11.85 -19.52
N ARG A 134 2.54 11.32 -18.81
CA ARG A 134 3.95 11.74 -18.97
C ARG A 134 4.52 11.30 -20.31
N TYR A 135 4.13 10.14 -20.85
CA TYR A 135 4.48 9.72 -22.20
C TYR A 135 3.89 10.68 -23.25
N GLN A 136 2.61 11.06 -23.14
CA GLN A 136 2.01 12.07 -24.03
C GLN A 136 2.68 13.44 -23.91
N GLN A 137 3.00 13.90 -22.70
CA GLN A 137 3.68 15.18 -22.49
C GLN A 137 5.13 15.20 -23.01
N ARG A 138 5.82 14.04 -23.03
CA ARG A 138 7.17 13.91 -23.61
C ARG A 138 7.17 13.65 -25.12
N GLY A 139 6.09 13.08 -25.67
CA GLY A 139 5.93 12.80 -27.10
C GLY A 139 5.31 13.94 -27.93
N GLY A 140 4.84 15.02 -27.30
CA GLY A 140 4.15 16.14 -27.97
C GLY A 140 5.04 17.31 -28.42
N ALA A 141 6.36 17.20 -28.37
CA ALA A 141 7.29 18.29 -28.73
C ALA A 141 8.05 18.06 -30.06
N THR A 142 7.58 17.14 -30.91
CA THR A 142 8.06 17.01 -32.30
C THR A 142 6.93 16.51 -33.21
N ALA A 143 6.14 17.44 -33.74
CA ALA A 143 5.51 17.36 -35.06
C ALA A 143 5.08 18.77 -35.48
#